data_AF-A0A831ZGD2-F1
#
_entry.id   AF-A0A831ZGD2-F1
#
_cell.length_a   1.000
_cell.length_b   1.000
_cell.length_c   1.000
_cell.angle_alpha   90.00
_cell.angle_beta   90.00
_cell.angle_gamma   90.00
#
_symmetry.space_group_name_H-M   'P 1'
#
loop_
_entity.id
_entity.type
_entity.pdbx_description
1 polymer ?
#
loop_
_entity_poly.entity_id
_entity_poly.type
_entity_poly.pdbx_seq_one_letter_code
_entity_poly.pdbx_strand_id
1 'polypeptide(L)'
;MLFNRVRIKLACVLVTLLLSFSLHAEIVKLAASLQAANQNGSDPAQVTDPLGVVETNASGSIQIQLDTDNNTLDYQLDVTGISRDQLRNFGPNETPIHLHLAGGGDPGNFGPIAIDLTLNAVDADFTSTTDGFQLARDGISILLEDQGGVQLGMHPGNDQIVDALRSGNTFVLVHTNKDIFVNDAGPAPGFPFGEIRGNIKPVSTITTPAHGMDIIVLKDAVDVPSAVAELKATLEQEGFKIPLIVDHSAAAASVDLELGPNQVMFARLPRVLEKQLLRRGKTVGLDLPIKFHVFEENGVIKLSVNTLGYLLDRHDLFIRDFSLRFTNRLMRQFGSSEAEEHGLITVRSQQSVEETVQALQDAITVNPAARIPLVLDYGEGNNRRHRVPLPVLIVFGNPNVGTPLMQADPRMGIDLPLKFLVWTDFQGRVNITYNDLRFLAGRINLSGVDDRLNAIAGALNNLARAGAGQDQN
;
A
#
# COMPACT_ATOMS: atom_id res chain seq x y z
N MET A 1 37.95 3.48 -21.11
CA MET A 1 37.70 2.69 -19.87
C MET A 1 36.69 3.33 -18.91
N LEU A 2 36.34 4.62 -19.01
CA LEU A 2 35.27 5.24 -18.18
C LEU A 2 33.83 4.94 -18.65
N PHE A 3 33.61 4.67 -19.95
CA PHE A 3 32.29 4.39 -20.53
C PHE A 3 31.62 3.07 -20.11
N ASN A 4 32.34 2.16 -19.45
CA ASN A 4 31.82 0.83 -19.08
C ASN A 4 31.32 0.72 -17.63
N ARG A 5 31.59 1.72 -16.76
CA ARG A 5 31.20 1.67 -15.33
C ARG A 5 29.81 2.25 -15.05
N VAL A 6 29.32 3.17 -15.89
CA VAL A 6 27.96 3.75 -15.76
C VAL A 6 26.88 2.77 -16.24
N ARG A 7 27.14 2.05 -17.34
CA ARG A 7 26.27 0.99 -17.88
C ARG A 7 25.95 -0.11 -16.87
N ILE A 8 26.90 -0.49 -16.00
CA ILE A 8 26.71 -1.60 -15.05
C ILE A 8 25.84 -1.16 -13.86
N LYS A 9 25.81 0.12 -13.48
CA LYS A 9 25.00 0.60 -12.34
C LYS A 9 23.56 0.93 -12.73
N LEU A 10 23.32 1.51 -13.90
CA LEU A 10 21.95 1.76 -14.38
C LEU A 10 21.26 0.48 -14.85
N ALA A 11 22.01 -0.42 -15.51
CA ALA A 11 21.50 -1.77 -15.79
C ALA A 11 21.19 -2.51 -14.50
N CYS A 12 22.01 -2.40 -13.44
CA CYS A 12 21.63 -2.93 -12.13
C CYS A 12 20.33 -2.31 -11.61
N VAL A 13 20.07 -1.00 -11.66
CA VAL A 13 18.77 -0.47 -11.17
C VAL A 13 17.57 -0.98 -11.98
N LEU A 14 17.72 -1.11 -13.31
CA LEU A 14 16.63 -1.55 -14.19
C LEU A 14 16.41 -3.07 -14.17
N VAL A 15 17.49 -3.84 -14.07
CA VAL A 15 17.50 -5.30 -13.83
C VAL A 15 17.11 -5.60 -12.38
N THR A 16 17.37 -4.74 -11.40
CA THR A 16 16.82 -4.94 -10.04
C THR A 16 15.32 -4.60 -9.99
N LEU A 17 14.80 -3.74 -10.87
CA LEU A 17 13.36 -3.45 -10.98
C LEU A 17 12.57 -4.48 -11.81
N LEU A 18 13.21 -5.19 -12.75
CA LEU A 18 12.55 -6.18 -13.65
C LEU A 18 13.03 -7.63 -13.46
N LEU A 19 14.21 -7.82 -12.87
CA LEU A 19 14.91 -9.09 -12.67
C LEU A 19 15.25 -9.34 -11.18
N SER A 20 14.74 -8.55 -10.23
CA SER A 20 14.52 -9.04 -8.85
C SER A 20 13.33 -9.99 -8.79
N PHE A 21 13.33 -10.97 -9.68
CA PHE A 21 12.91 -12.33 -9.35
C PHE A 21 14.19 -13.13 -9.06
N SER A 22 14.98 -12.66 -8.10
CA SER A 22 15.53 -13.61 -7.14
C SER A 22 14.48 -13.66 -6.04
N LEU A 23 13.88 -14.84 -5.83
CA LEU A 23 13.17 -15.19 -4.60
C LEU A 23 14.05 -14.73 -3.43
N HIS A 24 13.78 -13.54 -2.91
CA HIS A 24 14.26 -13.13 -1.61
C HIS A 24 13.07 -13.35 -0.68
N ALA A 25 13.33 -14.05 0.42
CA ALA A 25 12.39 -14.28 1.51
C ALA A 25 11.47 -13.09 1.69
N GLU A 26 10.16 -13.28 1.49
CA GLU A 26 9.16 -12.26 1.77
C GLU A 26 9.06 -12.12 3.29
N ILE A 27 9.92 -11.28 3.86
CA ILE A 27 9.90 -10.92 5.28
C ILE A 27 8.82 -9.86 5.49
N VAL A 28 7.72 -10.24 6.13
CA VAL A 28 6.65 -9.35 6.55
C VAL A 28 6.87 -8.89 7.97
N LYS A 29 6.92 -7.57 8.17
CA LYS A 29 6.97 -6.99 9.51
C LYS A 29 5.57 -6.86 10.07
N LEU A 30 5.33 -7.41 11.25
CA LEU A 30 4.09 -7.27 12.00
C LEU A 30 4.39 -6.68 13.39
N ALA A 31 3.42 -6.00 13.98
CA ALA A 31 3.55 -5.49 15.34
C ALA A 31 2.21 -5.42 16.06
N ALA A 32 2.28 -5.36 17.38
CA ALA A 32 1.16 -4.97 18.22
C ALA A 32 1.64 -4.14 19.42
N SER A 33 0.79 -3.23 19.87
CA SER A 33 0.87 -2.67 21.22
C SER A 33 -0.11 -3.43 22.11
N LEU A 34 0.36 -3.87 23.28
CA LEU A 34 -0.41 -4.66 24.21
C LEU A 34 -0.94 -3.77 25.33
N GLN A 35 -2.23 -3.88 25.60
CA GLN A 35 -2.96 -3.18 26.65
C GLN A 35 -3.87 -4.18 27.38
N ALA A 36 -4.54 -3.73 28.44
CA ALA A 36 -5.48 -4.56 29.20
C ALA A 36 -6.45 -5.32 28.29
N ALA A 37 -6.67 -6.60 28.57
CA ALA A 37 -7.72 -7.40 27.93
C ALA A 37 -9.06 -7.23 28.67
N ASN A 38 -10.17 -7.61 28.04
CA ASN A 38 -11.38 -7.95 28.78
C ASN A 38 -11.13 -9.17 29.66
N GLN A 39 -11.93 -9.38 30.70
CA GLN A 39 -11.76 -10.56 31.56
C GLN A 39 -11.87 -11.87 30.75
N ASN A 40 -12.71 -11.93 29.72
CA ASN A 40 -12.79 -13.06 28.79
C ASN A 40 -11.63 -13.17 27.78
N GLY A 41 -10.62 -12.29 27.85
CA GLY A 41 -9.47 -12.24 26.94
C GLY A 41 -9.69 -11.47 25.64
N SER A 42 -10.90 -10.91 25.40
CA SER A 42 -11.22 -10.14 24.19
C SER A 42 -10.64 -8.71 24.21
N ASP A 43 -10.64 -8.01 23.08
CA ASP A 43 -10.19 -6.62 22.97
C ASP A 43 -11.24 -5.66 23.54
N PRO A 44 -10.96 -4.90 24.61
CA PRO A 44 -11.89 -3.93 25.17
C PRO A 44 -12.35 -2.85 24.20
N ALA A 45 -11.53 -2.52 23.18
CA ALA A 45 -11.87 -1.51 22.20
C ALA A 45 -12.91 -2.00 21.17
N GLN A 46 -13.11 -3.32 21.06
CA GLN A 46 -13.94 -3.94 20.01
C GLN A 46 -15.08 -4.80 20.56
N VAL A 47 -14.90 -5.37 21.76
CA VAL A 47 -15.83 -6.31 22.37
C VAL A 47 -16.21 -5.78 23.75
N THR A 48 -17.51 -5.68 24.03
CA THR A 48 -18.00 -5.38 25.38
C THR A 48 -18.09 -6.67 26.19
N ASP A 49 -17.41 -6.72 27.33
CA ASP A 49 -17.50 -7.83 28.29
C ASP A 49 -18.31 -7.37 29.52
N PRO A 50 -19.41 -8.06 29.90
CA PRO A 50 -20.17 -7.77 31.11
C PRO A 50 -19.35 -7.83 32.40
N LEU A 51 -18.23 -8.56 32.40
CA LEU A 51 -17.31 -8.66 33.53
C LEU A 51 -16.25 -7.54 33.54
N GLY A 52 -16.21 -6.73 32.48
CA GLY A 52 -15.34 -5.58 32.36
C GLY A 52 -13.93 -5.89 31.86
N VAL A 53 -13.06 -4.90 32.01
CA VAL A 53 -11.66 -4.92 31.61
C VAL A 53 -10.81 -5.40 32.79
N VAL A 54 -9.75 -6.16 32.52
CA VAL A 54 -8.78 -6.53 33.55
C VAL A 54 -8.11 -5.26 34.09
N GLU A 55 -8.25 -5.00 35.39
CA GLU A 55 -7.57 -3.87 36.01
C GLU A 55 -6.06 -4.13 36.05
N THR A 56 -5.28 -3.43 35.23
CA THR A 56 -3.83 -3.56 35.19
C THR A 56 -3.13 -2.26 34.82
N ASN A 57 -1.91 -2.09 35.34
CA ASN A 57 -0.96 -1.06 34.90
C ASN A 57 0.06 -1.62 33.90
N ALA A 58 -0.05 -2.90 33.55
CA ALA A 58 0.85 -3.56 32.62
C ALA A 58 0.60 -3.12 31.18
N SER A 59 1.67 -3.14 30.39
CA SER A 59 1.62 -2.87 28.95
C SER A 59 2.74 -3.61 28.24
N GLY A 60 2.67 -3.66 26.91
CA GLY A 60 3.76 -4.24 26.14
C GLY A 60 3.76 -3.82 24.68
N SER A 61 4.76 -4.30 23.96
CA SER A 61 4.83 -4.20 22.50
C SER A 61 5.52 -5.43 21.94
N ILE A 62 5.06 -5.91 20.78
CA ILE A 62 5.72 -6.97 20.04
C ILE A 62 6.06 -6.49 18.64
N GLN A 63 7.24 -6.85 18.16
CA GLN A 63 7.66 -6.75 16.77
C GLN A 63 7.92 -8.16 16.25
N ILE A 64 7.44 -8.47 15.05
CA ILE A 64 7.56 -9.79 14.42
C ILE A 64 8.10 -9.61 13.00
N GLN A 65 9.06 -10.44 12.62
CA GLN A 65 9.50 -10.63 11.25
C GLN A 65 9.02 -12.01 10.80
N LEU A 66 7.98 -12.04 9.97
CA LEU A 66 7.41 -13.26 9.41
C LEU A 66 8.10 -13.57 8.08
N ASP A 67 8.88 -14.64 8.02
CA ASP A 67 9.47 -15.17 6.81
C ASP A 67 8.51 -16.20 6.20
N THR A 68 7.80 -15.81 5.14
CA THR A 68 6.80 -16.70 4.53
C THR A 68 7.39 -17.75 3.62
N ASP A 69 8.65 -17.61 3.22
CA ASP A 69 9.31 -18.63 2.40
C ASP A 69 9.81 -19.77 3.29
N ASN A 70 10.30 -19.43 4.49
CA ASN A 70 10.77 -20.40 5.47
C ASN A 70 9.70 -20.85 6.47
N ASN A 71 8.50 -20.25 6.44
CA ASN A 71 7.41 -20.51 7.40
C ASN A 71 7.87 -20.33 8.85
N THR A 72 8.63 -19.26 9.09
CA THR A 72 9.14 -18.93 10.43
C THR A 72 8.80 -17.51 10.82
N LEU A 73 8.78 -17.26 12.12
CA LEU A 73 8.74 -15.92 12.67
C LEU A 73 9.91 -15.70 13.64
N ASP A 74 10.48 -14.50 13.56
CA ASP A 74 11.37 -13.95 14.56
C ASP A 74 10.60 -12.87 15.30
N TYR A 75 10.74 -12.77 16.62
CA TYR A 75 10.03 -11.75 17.36
C TYR A 75 10.81 -11.19 18.54
N GLN A 76 10.46 -9.95 18.89
CA GLN A 76 10.87 -9.29 20.12
C GLN A 76 9.61 -8.75 20.82
N LEU A 77 9.36 -9.24 22.04
CA LEU A 77 8.28 -8.83 22.92
C LEU A 77 8.86 -8.11 24.13
N ASP A 78 8.41 -6.88 24.36
CA ASP A 78 8.71 -6.09 25.55
C ASP A 78 7.45 -6.00 26.42
N VAL A 79 7.58 -6.33 27.72
CA VAL A 79 6.49 -6.26 28.70
C VAL A 79 6.93 -5.45 29.91
N THR A 80 6.06 -4.54 30.34
CA THR A 80 6.18 -3.73 31.56
C THR A 80 4.99 -4.02 32.49
N GLY A 81 5.20 -4.02 33.80
CA GLY A 81 4.21 -4.25 34.85
C GLY A 81 3.90 -5.72 35.16
N ILE A 82 4.57 -6.68 34.48
CA ILE A 82 4.44 -8.13 34.73
C ILE A 82 5.84 -8.71 34.84
N SER A 83 6.19 -9.29 35.99
CA SER A 83 7.44 -10.02 36.17
C SER A 83 7.33 -11.46 35.66
N ARG A 84 8.48 -12.08 35.40
CA ARG A 84 8.54 -13.43 34.80
C ARG A 84 7.90 -14.51 35.67
N ASP A 85 8.01 -14.40 36.98
CA ASP A 85 7.39 -15.32 37.96
C ASP A 85 5.87 -15.17 38.05
N GLN A 86 5.31 -14.09 37.49
CA GLN A 86 3.87 -13.89 37.37
C GLN A 86 3.27 -14.53 36.12
N LEU A 87 4.09 -15.01 35.18
CA LEU A 87 3.59 -15.71 33.99
C LEU A 87 2.92 -17.03 34.36
N ARG A 88 1.83 -17.35 33.67
CA ARG A 88 1.05 -18.56 33.90
C ARG A 88 0.92 -19.40 32.65
N ASN A 89 1.25 -20.67 32.76
CA ASN A 89 1.02 -21.66 31.73
C ASN A 89 -0.47 -21.82 31.42
N PHE A 90 -0.82 -21.74 30.14
CA PHE A 90 -2.17 -21.84 29.63
C PHE A 90 -2.17 -22.55 28.26
N GLY A 91 -3.33 -23.05 27.84
CA GLY A 91 -3.47 -23.61 26.50
C GLY A 91 -2.92 -25.03 26.33
N PRO A 92 -2.91 -25.54 25.08
CA PRO A 92 -2.64 -26.94 24.78
C PRO A 92 -1.18 -27.36 25.03
N ASN A 93 -0.26 -26.39 25.03
CA ASN A 93 1.17 -26.61 25.27
C ASN A 93 1.58 -26.29 26.71
N GLU A 94 0.64 -25.80 27.53
CA GLU A 94 0.91 -25.36 28.90
C GLU A 94 2.05 -24.33 28.96
N THR A 95 1.97 -23.26 28.17
CA THR A 95 2.97 -22.17 28.14
C THR A 95 2.30 -20.80 28.29
N PRO A 96 3.03 -19.71 28.60
CA PRO A 96 2.39 -18.47 29.03
C PRO A 96 2.07 -17.43 27.95
N ILE A 97 2.62 -17.53 26.72
CA ILE A 97 2.47 -16.46 25.72
C ILE A 97 2.20 -17.05 24.33
N HIS A 98 1.08 -16.64 23.74
CA HIS A 98 0.57 -17.22 22.50
C HIS A 98 0.12 -16.17 21.50
N LEU A 99 0.12 -16.56 20.22
CA LEU A 99 -0.70 -15.94 19.19
C LEU A 99 -2.00 -16.70 19.03
N HIS A 100 -3.09 -15.98 19.24
CA HIS A 100 -4.45 -16.47 19.09
C HIS A 100 -5.04 -16.00 17.76
N LEU A 101 -5.95 -16.80 17.21
CA LEU A 101 -6.90 -16.35 16.20
C LEU A 101 -8.07 -15.60 16.86
N ALA A 102 -8.69 -14.71 16.12
CA ALA A 102 -9.92 -14.04 16.54
C ALA A 102 -11.09 -15.04 16.57
N GLY A 103 -11.83 -15.08 17.69
CA GLY A 103 -12.95 -15.99 17.89
C GLY A 103 -14.06 -15.77 16.87
N GLY A 104 -14.50 -16.85 16.22
CA GLY A 104 -15.56 -16.79 15.19
C GLY A 104 -15.16 -16.05 13.91
N GLY A 105 -13.89 -15.64 13.76
CA GLY A 105 -13.40 -14.82 12.65
C GLY A 105 -13.64 -13.32 12.81
N ASP A 106 -14.23 -12.90 13.93
CA ASP A 106 -14.53 -11.49 14.20
C ASP A 106 -13.36 -10.85 14.97
N PRO A 107 -12.71 -9.79 14.44
CA PRO A 107 -11.59 -9.12 15.09
C PRO A 107 -11.89 -8.74 16.54
N GLY A 108 -10.90 -8.91 17.42
CA GLY A 108 -11.01 -8.57 18.84
C GLY A 108 -11.59 -9.68 19.73
N ASN A 109 -12.41 -10.59 19.21
CA ASN A 109 -12.91 -11.73 19.98
C ASN A 109 -11.79 -12.68 20.40
N PHE A 110 -11.85 -13.17 21.63
CA PHE A 110 -10.96 -14.25 22.09
C PHE A 110 -11.22 -15.54 21.28
N GLY A 111 -10.15 -16.17 20.78
CA GLY A 111 -10.23 -17.40 20.01
C GLY A 111 -9.08 -18.36 20.32
N PRO A 112 -8.95 -19.45 19.55
CA PRO A 112 -8.01 -20.51 19.85
C PRO A 112 -6.56 -20.07 19.64
N ILE A 113 -5.64 -20.78 20.30
CA ILE A 113 -4.20 -20.62 20.15
C ILE A 113 -3.78 -21.24 18.81
N ALA A 114 -3.15 -20.44 17.95
CA ALA A 114 -2.63 -20.91 16.67
C ALA A 114 -1.11 -21.08 16.70
N ILE A 115 -0.37 -20.16 17.32
CA ILE A 115 1.09 -20.25 17.43
C ILE A 115 1.48 -20.03 18.89
N ASP A 116 2.39 -20.85 19.39
CA ASP A 116 2.92 -20.70 20.74
C ASP A 116 4.31 -20.04 20.70
N LEU A 117 4.39 -18.80 21.16
CA LEU A 117 5.63 -18.03 21.15
C LEU A 117 6.61 -18.55 22.20
N THR A 118 6.13 -19.23 23.23
CA THR A 118 6.92 -19.73 24.35
C THR A 118 7.14 -21.24 24.33
N LEU A 119 6.73 -21.92 23.26
CA LEU A 119 7.00 -23.34 23.08
C LEU A 119 8.51 -23.59 23.09
N ASN A 120 8.96 -24.42 24.03
CA ASN A 120 10.38 -24.72 24.27
C ASN A 120 11.26 -23.51 24.61
N ALA A 121 10.69 -22.38 25.06
CA ALA A 121 11.48 -21.24 25.51
C ALA A 121 12.31 -21.61 26.76
N VAL A 122 13.54 -21.11 26.82
CA VAL A 122 14.47 -21.34 27.93
C VAL A 122 14.72 -20.05 28.70
N ASP A 123 15.34 -20.15 29.89
CA ASP A 123 15.65 -18.99 30.72
C ASP A 123 16.44 -17.89 30.00
N ALA A 124 17.32 -18.27 29.07
CA ALA A 124 18.14 -17.34 28.30
C ALA A 124 17.37 -16.52 27.26
N ASP A 125 16.17 -16.94 26.86
CA ASP A 125 15.32 -16.19 25.93
C ASP A 125 14.69 -14.96 26.61
N PHE A 126 14.66 -14.95 27.95
CA PHE A 126 14.09 -13.88 28.75
C PHE A 126 15.20 -12.97 29.32
N THR A 127 15.00 -11.66 29.18
CA THR A 127 15.82 -10.64 29.86
C THR A 127 14.94 -9.88 30.84
N SER A 128 15.19 -10.01 32.13
CA SER A 128 14.48 -9.22 33.15
C SER A 128 14.79 -7.72 33.01
N THR A 129 13.77 -6.89 33.13
CA THR A 129 13.91 -5.43 33.22
C THR A 129 13.53 -4.96 34.63
N THR A 130 13.70 -3.67 34.92
CA THR A 130 13.37 -3.10 36.24
C THR A 130 11.91 -3.32 36.65
N ASP A 131 11.00 -3.36 35.68
CA ASP A 131 9.55 -3.43 35.90
C ASP A 131 8.91 -4.42 34.90
N GLY A 132 9.59 -5.50 34.53
CA GLY A 132 9.04 -6.49 33.60
C GLY A 132 10.08 -7.39 32.95
N PHE A 133 9.90 -7.71 31.67
CA PHE A 133 10.82 -8.54 30.91
C PHE A 133 10.79 -8.25 29.41
N GLN A 134 11.87 -8.63 28.73
CA GLN A 134 11.93 -8.77 27.28
C GLN A 134 12.03 -10.26 26.94
N LEU A 135 11.38 -10.68 25.86
CA LEU A 135 11.46 -12.03 25.31
C LEU A 135 11.73 -11.92 23.81
N ALA A 136 12.85 -12.45 23.35
CA ALA A 136 13.21 -12.45 21.93
C ALA A 136 13.62 -13.85 21.49
N ARG A 137 13.07 -14.30 20.37
CA ARG A 137 13.36 -15.62 19.79
C ARG A 137 13.25 -15.55 18.27
N ASP A 138 14.08 -16.33 17.60
CA ASP A 138 14.18 -16.40 16.15
C ASP A 138 13.83 -17.82 15.66
N GLY A 139 13.35 -17.92 14.43
CA GLY A 139 13.09 -19.19 13.76
C GLY A 139 11.92 -19.98 14.31
N ILE A 140 10.94 -19.32 14.94
CA ILE A 140 9.74 -19.99 15.44
C ILE A 140 8.90 -20.45 14.24
N SER A 141 8.73 -21.76 14.07
CA SER A 141 7.89 -22.29 13.00
C SER A 141 6.45 -21.80 13.13
N ILE A 142 5.81 -21.52 12.00
CA ILE A 142 4.36 -21.24 11.93
C ILE A 142 3.57 -22.46 11.44
N LEU A 143 4.23 -23.61 11.23
CA LEU A 143 3.58 -24.82 10.73
C LEU A 143 2.91 -25.57 11.88
N LEU A 144 1.75 -26.16 11.57
CA LEU A 144 0.93 -26.90 12.51
C LEU A 144 1.71 -28.03 13.20
N GLU A 145 2.45 -28.83 12.43
CA GLU A 145 3.19 -29.98 12.97
C GLU A 145 4.25 -29.60 14.02
N ASP A 146 4.69 -28.34 14.03
CA ASP A 146 5.76 -27.86 14.92
C ASP A 146 5.22 -27.18 16.20
N GLN A 147 3.90 -26.98 16.30
CA GLN A 147 3.28 -26.31 17.46
C GLN A 147 2.98 -27.23 18.65
N GLY A 148 3.45 -28.49 18.63
CA GLY A 148 3.25 -29.46 19.71
C GLY A 148 1.80 -29.92 19.87
N GLY A 149 1.04 -29.28 20.76
CA GLY A 149 -0.33 -29.61 21.16
C GLY A 149 -1.43 -28.84 20.43
N VAL A 150 -1.07 -27.90 19.54
CA VAL A 150 -2.05 -27.19 18.69
C VAL A 150 -2.55 -28.13 17.59
N GLN A 151 -3.87 -28.14 17.34
CA GLN A 151 -4.51 -29.02 16.36
C GLN A 151 -5.15 -28.23 15.22
N LEU A 152 -5.46 -28.90 14.10
CA LEU A 152 -6.23 -28.31 13.00
C LEU A 152 -7.60 -27.83 13.51
N GLY A 153 -7.94 -26.57 13.22
CA GLY A 153 -9.11 -25.88 13.78
C GLY A 153 -8.76 -24.93 14.93
N MET A 154 -7.68 -25.18 15.67
CA MET A 154 -7.02 -24.16 16.48
C MET A 154 -6.00 -23.39 15.64
N HIS A 155 -5.21 -24.14 14.88
CA HIS A 155 -4.43 -23.66 13.75
C HIS A 155 -5.31 -23.62 12.49
N PRO A 156 -5.24 -22.57 11.66
CA PRO A 156 -6.07 -22.46 10.45
C PRO A 156 -5.60 -23.41 9.33
N GLY A 157 -4.40 -23.98 9.48
CA GLY A 157 -3.73 -24.83 8.49
C GLY A 157 -2.51 -24.12 7.90
N ASN A 158 -1.53 -24.88 7.42
CA ASN A 158 -0.25 -24.34 6.92
C ASN A 158 -0.46 -23.37 5.75
N ASP A 159 -1.46 -23.64 4.90
CA ASP A 159 -1.78 -22.79 3.75
C ASP A 159 -2.48 -21.47 4.14
N GLN A 160 -2.98 -21.36 5.39
CA GLN A 160 -3.82 -20.23 5.84
C GLN A 160 -3.22 -19.45 7.01
N ILE A 161 -2.16 -19.95 7.65
CA ILE A 161 -1.58 -19.31 8.84
C ILE A 161 -0.90 -17.98 8.51
N VAL A 162 -0.24 -17.88 7.35
CA VAL A 162 0.35 -16.63 6.86
C VAL A 162 -0.74 -15.57 6.66
N ASP A 163 -1.84 -15.93 6.01
CA ASP A 163 -2.96 -15.02 5.78
C ASP A 163 -3.62 -14.61 7.10
N ALA A 164 -3.79 -15.54 8.03
CA ALA A 164 -4.30 -15.25 9.36
C ALA A 164 -3.41 -14.21 10.08
N LEU A 165 -2.09 -14.38 10.06
CA LEU A 165 -1.12 -13.45 10.66
C LEU A 165 -1.14 -12.05 10.01
N ARG A 166 -1.44 -11.96 8.71
CA ARG A 166 -1.53 -10.69 7.95
C ARG A 166 -2.88 -9.99 8.08
N SER A 167 -3.95 -10.74 8.35
CA SER A 167 -5.34 -10.27 8.28
C SER A 167 -5.76 -9.27 9.37
N GLY A 168 -4.95 -9.09 10.42
CA GLY A 168 -5.36 -8.34 11.62
C GLY A 168 -6.23 -9.14 12.60
N ASN A 169 -6.56 -10.39 12.24
CA ASN A 169 -7.36 -11.33 13.05
C ASN A 169 -6.52 -12.27 13.91
N THR A 170 -5.24 -11.93 14.12
CA THR A 170 -4.39 -12.56 15.13
C THR A 170 -4.07 -11.57 16.23
N PHE A 171 -3.87 -12.07 17.44
CA PHE A 171 -3.45 -11.25 18.56
C PHE A 171 -2.51 -12.02 19.47
N VAL A 172 -1.55 -11.29 20.05
CA VAL A 172 -0.73 -11.82 21.13
C VAL A 172 -1.48 -11.66 22.46
N LEU A 173 -1.37 -12.66 23.33
CA LEU A 173 -1.91 -12.62 24.69
C LEU A 173 -0.85 -13.10 25.68
N VAL A 174 -0.69 -12.33 26.77
CA VAL A 174 0.20 -12.69 27.88
C VAL A 174 -0.65 -13.20 29.04
N HIS A 175 -0.42 -14.45 29.44
CA HIS A 175 -1.14 -15.08 30.54
C HIS A 175 -0.39 -14.92 31.86
N THR A 176 -1.10 -14.50 32.91
CA THR A 176 -0.51 -14.28 34.23
C THR A 176 -1.25 -15.04 35.33
N ASN A 177 -0.66 -15.06 36.52
CA ASN A 177 -1.24 -15.61 37.74
C ASN A 177 -2.22 -14.64 38.42
N LYS A 178 -2.54 -13.51 37.76
CA LYS A 178 -3.48 -12.51 38.27
C LYS A 178 -4.90 -13.07 38.32
N ASP A 179 -5.59 -12.75 39.41
CA ASP A 179 -7.01 -13.04 39.56
C ASP A 179 -7.83 -12.06 38.70
N ILE A 180 -8.01 -12.39 37.44
CA ILE A 180 -8.69 -11.53 36.47
C ILE A 180 -10.22 -11.62 36.53
N PHE A 181 -10.79 -12.53 37.33
CA PHE A 181 -12.24 -12.74 37.48
C PHE A 181 -12.70 -12.53 38.92
N VAL A 182 -12.63 -11.28 39.39
CA VAL A 182 -13.13 -10.90 40.71
C VAL A 182 -14.53 -10.32 40.56
N ASN A 183 -15.55 -11.13 40.81
CA ASN A 183 -16.88 -10.65 41.18
C ASN A 183 -17.25 -11.25 42.54
N ASP A 184 -18.38 -10.81 43.12
CA ASP A 184 -18.87 -11.28 44.42
C ASP A 184 -19.11 -12.80 44.52
N ALA A 185 -18.98 -13.56 43.41
CA ALA A 185 -19.13 -15.01 43.33
C ALA A 185 -17.80 -15.81 43.34
N GLY A 186 -16.64 -15.15 43.36
CA GLY A 186 -15.32 -15.79 43.42
C GLY A 186 -14.74 -16.21 42.05
N PRO A 187 -13.50 -16.71 42.00
CA PRO A 187 -12.79 -16.97 40.76
C PRO A 187 -13.50 -18.06 39.92
N ALA A 188 -13.81 -17.75 38.67
CA ALA A 188 -14.41 -18.70 37.73
C ALA A 188 -13.36 -19.77 37.30
N PRO A 189 -13.56 -21.07 37.59
CA PRO A 189 -12.63 -22.11 37.18
C PRO A 189 -12.64 -22.30 35.65
N GLY A 190 -11.47 -22.34 35.02
CA GLY A 190 -11.29 -22.80 33.63
C GLY A 190 -11.36 -21.74 32.52
N PHE A 191 -11.34 -20.44 32.84
CA PHE A 191 -11.39 -19.35 31.86
C PHE A 191 -10.00 -18.70 31.62
N PRO A 192 -9.75 -18.09 30.44
CA PRO A 192 -8.41 -17.68 30.02
C PRO A 192 -7.85 -16.51 30.84
N PHE A 193 -6.69 -16.71 31.49
CA PHE A 193 -6.02 -15.74 32.38
C PHE A 193 -5.19 -14.68 31.65
N GLY A 194 -5.73 -14.11 30.56
CA GLY A 194 -5.02 -13.10 29.78
C GLY A 194 -5.05 -11.74 30.47
N GLU A 195 -3.88 -11.17 30.78
CA GLU A 195 -3.81 -9.85 31.41
C GLU A 195 -3.70 -8.72 30.38
N ILE A 196 -2.73 -8.84 29.46
CA ILE A 196 -2.53 -7.89 28.37
C ILE A 196 -2.56 -8.57 27.01
N ARG A 197 -3.14 -7.89 26.03
CA ARG A 197 -3.28 -8.36 24.64
C ARG A 197 -3.02 -7.27 23.63
N GLY A 198 -2.66 -7.67 22.41
CA GLY A 198 -2.52 -6.74 21.29
C GLY A 198 -2.80 -7.44 19.96
N ASN A 199 -3.70 -6.86 19.16
CA ASN A 199 -3.95 -7.34 17.79
C ASN A 199 -2.72 -7.08 16.92
N ILE A 200 -2.24 -8.14 16.29
CA ILE A 200 -1.10 -8.08 15.38
C ILE A 200 -1.58 -7.47 14.08
N LYS A 201 -0.83 -6.50 13.57
CA LYS A 201 -1.08 -5.85 12.29
C LYS A 201 0.23 -5.75 11.52
N PRO A 202 0.19 -5.76 10.18
CA PRO A 202 1.35 -5.38 9.39
C PRO A 202 1.88 -4.03 9.83
N VAL A 203 3.18 -3.97 10.12
CA VAL A 203 3.88 -2.70 10.29
C VAL A 203 3.95 -2.10 8.91
N SER A 204 3.17 -1.05 8.67
CA SER A 204 3.47 -0.13 7.59
C SER A 204 4.89 0.34 7.83
N THR A 205 5.85 -0.13 7.02
CA THR A 205 7.21 0.38 7.06
C THR A 205 7.16 1.84 6.63
N ILE A 206 6.95 2.76 7.59
CA ILE A 206 7.18 4.18 7.39
C ILE A 206 8.69 4.37 7.42
N THR A 207 9.33 3.97 6.33
CA THR A 207 10.55 4.62 5.88
C THR A 207 10.06 5.66 4.89
N THR A 208 9.95 6.92 5.30
CA THR A 208 9.64 8.02 4.39
C THR A 208 10.74 8.07 3.32
N PRO A 209 10.40 7.79 2.05
CA PRO A 209 9.97 8.86 1.17
C PRO A 209 8.54 8.60 0.71
N ALA A 210 7.72 9.63 0.89
CA ALA A 210 6.47 9.86 0.19
C ALA A 210 5.73 8.62 -0.36
N HIS A 211 4.82 8.02 0.44
CA HIS A 211 3.95 6.89 0.12
C HIS A 211 4.12 6.33 -1.31
N GLY A 212 5.04 5.38 -1.46
CA GLY A 212 5.21 4.61 -2.69
C GLY A 212 6.10 5.20 -3.77
N MET A 213 6.86 6.27 -3.48
CA MET A 213 7.83 6.87 -4.40
C MET A 213 9.27 6.71 -3.88
N ASP A 214 10.12 6.06 -4.67
CA ASP A 214 11.56 6.00 -4.40
C ASP A 214 12.27 7.21 -5.02
N ILE A 215 13.27 7.73 -4.31
CA ILE A 215 14.14 8.82 -4.79
C ILE A 215 15.59 8.35 -4.79
N ILE A 216 16.20 8.39 -5.97
CA ILE A 216 17.55 7.91 -6.23
C ILE A 216 18.43 9.10 -6.62
N VAL A 217 19.54 9.31 -5.92
CA VAL A 217 20.52 10.35 -6.28
C VAL A 217 21.38 9.87 -7.45
N LEU A 218 21.38 10.62 -8.55
CA LEU A 218 22.16 10.32 -9.75
C LEU A 218 23.55 10.98 -9.65
N LYS A 219 24.47 10.35 -8.91
CA LYS A 219 25.80 10.91 -8.59
C LYS A 219 26.67 11.26 -9.80
N ASP A 220 26.49 10.54 -10.90
CA ASP A 220 27.30 10.68 -12.12
C ASP A 220 26.59 11.50 -13.21
N ALA A 221 25.37 12.02 -12.94
CA ALA A 221 24.62 12.82 -13.91
C ALA A 221 25.22 14.23 -14.01
N VAL A 222 25.37 14.71 -15.26
CA VAL A 222 25.90 16.05 -15.56
C VAL A 222 24.79 17.10 -15.53
N ASP A 223 23.65 16.77 -16.13
CA ASP A 223 22.44 17.58 -16.18
C ASP A 223 21.21 16.67 -16.37
N VAL A 224 20.02 17.21 -16.11
CA VAL A 224 18.75 16.47 -16.23
C VAL A 224 18.51 15.96 -17.66
N PRO A 225 18.64 16.77 -18.74
CA PRO A 225 18.43 16.29 -20.11
C PRO A 225 19.32 15.10 -20.49
N SER A 226 20.60 15.13 -20.12
CA SER A 226 21.55 14.06 -20.40
C SER A 226 21.21 12.79 -19.64
N ALA A 227 20.81 12.90 -18.36
CA ALA A 227 20.37 11.78 -17.55
C ALA A 227 19.09 11.13 -18.12
N VAL A 228 18.12 11.94 -18.57
CA VAL A 228 16.91 11.44 -19.24
C VAL A 228 17.23 10.75 -20.55
N ALA A 229 18.15 11.30 -21.36
CA ALA A 229 18.58 10.69 -22.61
C ALA A 229 19.25 9.32 -22.40
N GLU A 230 20.09 9.18 -21.37
CA GLU A 230 20.72 7.91 -21.01
C GLU A 230 19.69 6.88 -20.50
N LEU A 231 18.79 7.31 -19.63
CA LEU A 231 17.72 6.46 -19.11
C LEU A 231 16.78 5.98 -20.23
N LYS A 232 16.40 6.87 -21.14
CA LYS A 232 15.61 6.54 -22.34
C LYS A 232 16.30 5.46 -23.17
N ALA A 233 17.58 5.64 -23.51
CA ALA A 233 18.32 4.70 -24.32
C ALA A 233 18.41 3.32 -23.65
N THR A 234 18.55 3.29 -22.33
CA THR A 234 18.57 2.05 -21.53
C THR A 234 17.21 1.35 -21.55
N LEU A 235 16.13 2.07 -21.26
CA LEU A 235 14.77 1.53 -21.27
C LEU A 235 14.38 0.97 -22.65
N GLU A 236 14.73 1.66 -23.73
CA GLU A 236 14.44 1.20 -25.09
C GLU A 236 15.21 -0.08 -25.45
N GLN A 237 16.44 -0.25 -24.96
CA GLN A 237 17.21 -1.50 -25.11
C GLN A 237 16.53 -2.66 -24.38
N GLU A 238 15.89 -2.40 -23.24
CA GLU A 238 15.13 -3.37 -22.45
C GLU A 238 13.69 -3.59 -22.95
N GLY A 239 13.36 -3.05 -24.13
CA GLY A 239 12.09 -3.30 -24.81
C GLY A 239 10.92 -2.41 -24.39
N PHE A 240 11.18 -1.37 -23.59
CA PHE A 240 10.18 -0.34 -23.33
C PHE A 240 9.98 0.55 -24.54
N LYS A 241 8.78 1.12 -24.67
CA LYS A 241 8.51 2.20 -25.62
C LYS A 241 8.31 3.50 -24.88
N ILE A 242 8.89 4.58 -25.36
CA ILE A 242 8.81 5.89 -24.69
C ILE A 242 7.88 6.80 -25.50
N PRO A 243 6.55 6.76 -25.28
CA PRO A 243 5.61 7.59 -26.04
C PRO A 243 5.68 9.08 -25.72
N LEU A 244 6.20 9.46 -24.54
CA LEU A 244 6.20 10.84 -24.09
C LEU A 244 7.35 11.11 -23.13
N ILE A 245 8.05 12.22 -23.36
CA ILE A 245 8.92 12.88 -22.40
C ILE A 245 8.41 14.32 -22.30
N VAL A 246 8.16 14.78 -21.07
CA VAL A 246 7.72 16.15 -20.79
C VAL A 246 8.85 16.88 -20.11
N ASP A 247 9.26 18.00 -20.69
CA ASP A 247 10.15 18.97 -20.05
C ASP A 247 9.30 20.02 -19.34
N HIS A 248 9.16 19.88 -18.02
CA HIS A 248 8.35 20.78 -17.21
C HIS A 248 9.01 22.17 -17.10
N SER A 249 10.34 22.25 -17.14
CA SER A 249 11.07 23.53 -17.11
C SER A 249 10.86 24.33 -18.38
N ALA A 250 10.94 23.68 -19.55
CA ALA A 250 10.63 24.32 -20.82
C ALA A 250 9.15 24.71 -20.92
N ALA A 251 8.25 23.87 -20.38
CA ALA A 251 6.82 24.18 -20.32
C ALA A 251 6.53 25.40 -19.42
N ALA A 252 7.20 25.52 -18.28
CA ALA A 252 7.12 26.70 -17.40
C ALA A 252 7.58 27.97 -18.13
N ALA A 253 8.74 27.92 -18.80
CA ALA A 253 9.28 29.04 -19.55
C ALA A 253 8.34 29.54 -20.67
N SER A 254 7.53 28.65 -21.26
CA SER A 254 6.55 29.00 -22.30
C SER A 254 5.39 29.89 -21.81
N VAL A 255 5.24 30.06 -20.50
CA VAL A 255 4.23 30.90 -19.84
C VAL A 255 4.87 31.89 -18.84
N ASP A 256 6.13 32.23 -19.06
CA ASP A 256 6.90 33.16 -18.22
C ASP A 256 7.00 32.75 -16.74
N LEU A 257 6.99 31.44 -16.46
CA LEU A 257 7.26 30.88 -15.14
C LEU A 257 8.64 30.23 -15.09
N GLU A 258 9.29 30.31 -13.92
CA GLU A 258 10.58 29.67 -13.69
C GLU A 258 10.43 28.33 -12.98
N LEU A 259 11.17 27.32 -13.42
CA LEU A 259 11.27 26.03 -12.75
C LEU A 259 12.67 25.46 -13.00
N GLY A 260 13.33 24.98 -11.95
CA GLY A 260 14.59 24.25 -12.08
C GLY A 260 14.45 23.02 -13.00
N PRO A 261 15.56 22.44 -13.51
CA PRO A 261 15.52 21.30 -14.42
C PRO A 261 14.63 20.16 -13.90
N ASN A 262 13.57 19.82 -14.65
CA ASN A 262 12.54 18.90 -14.22
C ASN A 262 11.88 18.24 -15.44
N GLN A 263 12.09 16.94 -15.63
CA GLN A 263 11.58 16.19 -16.77
C GLN A 263 10.95 14.87 -16.32
N VAL A 264 9.81 14.50 -16.90
CA VAL A 264 9.16 13.21 -16.65
C VAL A 264 9.02 12.43 -17.95
N MET A 265 9.37 11.15 -17.89
CA MET A 265 9.32 10.21 -19.00
C MET A 265 8.27 9.14 -18.73
N PHE A 266 7.42 8.91 -19.72
CA PHE A 266 6.43 7.84 -19.75
C PHE A 266 7.01 6.67 -20.51
N ALA A 267 7.12 5.51 -19.87
CA ALA A 267 7.67 4.29 -20.44
C ALA A 267 6.63 3.18 -20.44
N ARG A 268 6.24 2.73 -21.64
CA ARG A 268 5.32 1.61 -21.82
C ARG A 268 6.07 0.30 -21.64
N LEU A 269 5.50 -0.54 -20.79
CA LEU A 269 5.93 -1.92 -20.61
C LEU A 269 5.81 -2.72 -21.92
N PRO A 270 6.53 -3.84 -22.06
CA PRO A 270 6.29 -4.79 -23.13
C PRO A 270 4.80 -5.17 -23.22
N ARG A 271 4.27 -5.22 -24.46
CA ARG A 271 2.82 -5.35 -24.74
C ARG A 271 2.13 -6.50 -24.02
N VAL A 272 2.82 -7.61 -23.77
CA VAL A 272 2.26 -8.78 -23.09
C VAL A 272 1.96 -8.47 -21.63
N LEU A 273 2.91 -7.89 -20.92
CA LEU A 273 2.79 -7.52 -19.51
C LEU A 273 1.78 -6.38 -19.31
N GLU A 274 1.84 -5.35 -20.16
CA GLU A 274 0.88 -4.23 -20.13
C GLU A 274 -0.57 -4.73 -20.25
N LYS A 275 -0.83 -5.65 -21.19
CA LYS A 275 -2.16 -6.28 -21.35
C LYS A 275 -2.55 -7.17 -20.17
N GLN A 276 -1.59 -7.83 -19.52
CA GLN A 276 -1.87 -8.67 -18.36
C GLN A 276 -2.33 -7.81 -17.18
N LEU A 277 -1.64 -6.69 -16.91
CA LEU A 277 -2.02 -5.74 -15.87
C LEU A 277 -3.41 -5.13 -16.13
N LEU A 278 -3.65 -4.63 -17.35
CA LEU A 278 -4.94 -4.04 -17.76
C LEU A 278 -6.12 -5.02 -17.78
N ARG A 279 -5.86 -6.33 -17.70
CA ARG A 279 -6.90 -7.35 -17.52
C ARG A 279 -7.22 -7.63 -16.07
N ARG A 280 -6.29 -7.38 -15.15
CA ARG A 280 -6.49 -7.56 -13.71
C ARG A 280 -7.28 -6.40 -13.11
N GLY A 281 -6.94 -5.18 -13.49
CA GLY A 281 -7.69 -3.97 -13.14
C GLY A 281 -7.63 -2.99 -14.30
N LYS A 282 -8.73 -2.29 -14.59
CA LYS A 282 -8.74 -1.29 -15.67
C LYS A 282 -8.06 0.01 -15.25
N THR A 283 -8.27 0.40 -13.99
CA THR A 283 -7.75 1.62 -13.37
C THR A 283 -6.23 1.69 -13.37
N VAL A 284 -5.51 0.55 -13.41
CA VAL A 284 -4.04 0.52 -13.60
C VAL A 284 -3.57 1.26 -14.84
N GLY A 285 -4.43 1.40 -15.86
CA GLY A 285 -4.14 2.20 -17.05
C GLY A 285 -3.90 3.68 -16.74
N LEU A 286 -4.21 4.17 -15.54
CA LEU A 286 -3.96 5.56 -15.13
C LEU A 286 -2.51 5.80 -14.72
N ASP A 287 -1.86 4.80 -14.13
CA ASP A 287 -0.45 4.83 -13.72
C ASP A 287 0.46 4.02 -14.66
N LEU A 288 -0.12 3.41 -15.69
CA LEU A 288 0.59 3.07 -16.92
C LEU A 288 0.46 4.24 -17.90
N PRO A 289 1.39 4.44 -18.86
CA PRO A 289 2.77 3.94 -18.84
C PRO A 289 3.50 4.30 -17.53
N ILE A 290 4.48 3.48 -17.11
CA ILE A 290 5.23 3.77 -15.88
C ILE A 290 6.04 5.06 -16.05
N LYS A 291 6.21 5.81 -14.96
CA LYS A 291 6.81 7.15 -15.00
C LYS A 291 8.19 7.15 -14.34
N PHE A 292 9.15 7.76 -15.01
CA PHE A 292 10.48 8.06 -14.49
C PHE A 292 10.64 9.58 -14.49
N HIS A 293 10.86 10.17 -13.33
CA HIS A 293 10.95 11.62 -13.19
C HIS A 293 12.34 12.02 -12.74
N VAL A 294 13.04 12.80 -13.56
CA VAL A 294 14.40 13.28 -13.29
C VAL A 294 14.33 14.78 -13.03
N PHE A 295 14.86 15.21 -11.89
CA PHE A 295 14.81 16.61 -11.48
C PHE A 295 16.06 17.00 -10.72
N GLU A 296 16.34 18.30 -10.70
CA GLU A 296 17.39 18.88 -9.89
C GLU A 296 16.79 19.54 -8.64
N GLU A 297 17.41 19.28 -7.48
CA GLU A 297 17.08 19.95 -6.23
C GLU A 297 18.38 20.29 -5.48
N ASN A 298 18.60 21.56 -5.19
CA ASN A 298 19.81 22.05 -4.52
C ASN A 298 21.12 21.64 -5.23
N GLY A 299 21.15 21.68 -6.57
CA GLY A 299 22.29 21.26 -7.38
C GLY A 299 22.51 19.75 -7.44
N VAL A 300 21.58 18.94 -6.91
CA VAL A 300 21.64 17.48 -6.92
C VAL A 300 20.59 16.94 -7.87
N ILE A 301 21.03 16.16 -8.86
CA ILE A 301 20.14 15.48 -9.81
C ILE A 301 19.62 14.18 -9.19
N LYS A 302 18.30 14.01 -9.23
CA LYS A 302 17.57 12.90 -8.63
C LYS A 302 16.64 12.26 -9.65
N LEU A 303 16.47 10.95 -9.54
CA LEU A 303 15.45 10.17 -10.22
C LEU A 303 14.40 9.77 -9.19
N SER A 304 13.14 10.10 -9.42
CA SER A 304 12.01 9.53 -8.71
C SER A 304 11.25 8.52 -9.57
N VAL A 305 10.80 7.45 -8.93
CA VAL A 305 9.99 6.38 -9.54
C VAL A 305 8.89 5.96 -8.57
N ASN A 306 7.72 5.61 -9.12
CA ASN A 306 6.68 4.95 -8.33
C ASN A 306 7.05 3.48 -8.15
N THR A 307 7.02 3.00 -6.92
CA THR A 307 7.27 1.59 -6.59
C THR A 307 6.18 0.69 -7.17
N LEU A 308 6.53 -0.54 -7.51
CA LEU A 308 5.54 -1.51 -7.99
C LEU A 308 4.51 -1.86 -6.90
N GLY A 309 4.92 -1.95 -5.64
CA GLY A 309 4.02 -2.19 -4.51
C GLY A 309 2.92 -1.12 -4.41
N TYR A 310 3.29 0.15 -4.55
CA TYR A 310 2.33 1.26 -4.63
C TYR A 310 1.34 1.10 -5.79
N LEU A 311 1.80 0.70 -6.97
CA LEU A 311 0.93 0.49 -8.13
C LEU A 311 -0.04 -0.67 -7.93
N LEU A 312 0.38 -1.73 -7.24
CA LEU A 312 -0.46 -2.89 -6.94
C LEU A 312 -1.53 -2.54 -5.91
N ASP A 313 -1.16 -1.87 -4.83
CA ASP A 313 -2.04 -1.42 -3.75
C ASP A 313 -3.06 -0.39 -4.24
N ARG A 314 -2.61 0.65 -4.97
CA ARG A 314 -3.46 1.73 -5.50
C ARG A 314 -4.57 1.26 -6.46
N HIS A 315 -4.39 0.10 -7.09
CA HIS A 315 -5.30 -0.41 -8.11
C HIS A 315 -5.94 -1.74 -7.73
N ASP A 316 -5.84 -2.14 -6.46
CA ASP A 316 -6.40 -3.39 -5.92
C ASP A 316 -6.01 -4.61 -6.77
N LEU A 317 -4.77 -4.63 -7.27
CA LEU A 317 -4.27 -5.69 -8.15
C LEU A 317 -3.81 -6.90 -7.34
N PHE A 318 -4.69 -7.47 -6.51
CA PHE A 318 -4.47 -8.76 -5.88
C PHE A 318 -5.37 -9.85 -6.46
N ILE A 319 -4.75 -11.02 -6.54
CA ILE A 319 -5.14 -12.20 -7.29
C ILE A 319 -6.50 -12.70 -6.82
N ARG A 320 -7.34 -13.14 -7.77
CA ARG A 320 -8.65 -13.75 -7.55
C ARG A 320 -8.60 -14.76 -6.40
N ASP A 321 -9.25 -14.46 -5.28
CA ASP A 321 -9.88 -15.49 -4.48
C ASP A 321 -11.17 -15.01 -3.77
N PHE A 322 -12.01 -16.00 -3.49
CA PHE A 322 -13.46 -15.99 -3.24
C PHE A 322 -13.98 -15.09 -2.08
N SER A 323 -13.07 -14.48 -1.31
CA SER A 323 -13.32 -13.76 -0.04
C SER A 323 -14.02 -12.40 -0.19
N LEU A 324 -14.07 -11.82 -1.40
CA LEU A 324 -14.65 -10.49 -1.65
C LEU A 324 -16.18 -10.45 -1.86
N ARG A 325 -16.89 -11.55 -1.57
CA ARG A 325 -18.37 -11.53 -1.48
C ARG A 325 -18.87 -10.97 -0.14
N PHE A 326 -18.05 -10.99 0.91
CA PHE A 326 -18.46 -10.56 2.25
C PHE A 326 -18.23 -9.06 2.48
N THR A 327 -17.11 -8.51 2.01
CA THR A 327 -16.78 -7.07 2.08
C THR A 327 -17.79 -6.19 1.33
N ASN A 328 -18.28 -6.64 0.17
CA ASN A 328 -19.35 -5.97 -0.58
C ASN A 328 -20.71 -5.89 0.14
N ARG A 329 -20.93 -6.73 1.16
CA ARG A 329 -22.21 -6.80 1.91
C ARG A 329 -22.22 -5.88 3.13
N LEU A 330 -21.07 -5.76 3.80
CA LEU A 330 -20.89 -4.89 4.97
C LEU A 330 -20.74 -3.41 4.58
N MET A 331 -20.05 -3.11 3.47
CA MET A 331 -19.86 -1.73 3.00
C MET A 331 -21.17 -1.07 2.50
N ARG A 332 -22.16 -1.85 2.06
CA ARG A 332 -23.50 -1.32 1.69
C ARG A 332 -24.37 -0.96 2.89
N GLN A 333 -24.05 -1.46 4.08
CA GLN A 333 -24.90 -1.33 5.26
C GLN A 333 -24.64 -0.05 6.06
N PHE A 334 -23.51 0.64 5.82
CA PHE A 334 -23.09 1.81 6.63
C PHE A 334 -22.68 3.07 5.83
N GLY A 335 -23.21 3.27 4.61
CA GLY A 335 -23.31 4.62 4.01
C GLY A 335 -22.03 5.26 3.43
N SER A 336 -21.66 4.83 2.22
CA SER A 336 -21.03 5.54 1.08
C SER A 336 -20.03 6.71 1.28
N SER A 337 -18.79 6.51 0.81
CA SER A 337 -18.31 7.11 -0.45
C SER A 337 -17.36 6.13 -1.18
N GLU A 338 -17.71 5.71 -2.41
CA GLU A 338 -16.79 4.98 -3.29
C GLU A 338 -15.88 6.03 -3.96
N ALA A 339 -14.63 6.21 -3.48
CA ALA A 339 -13.47 6.77 -4.21
C ALA A 339 -12.24 7.13 -3.32
N GLU A 340 -12.37 7.24 -2.00
CA GLU A 340 -11.36 7.99 -1.22
C GLU A 340 -10.11 7.21 -0.75
N GLU A 341 -10.11 5.87 -0.65
CA GLU A 341 -8.98 5.15 -0.03
C GLU A 341 -7.72 5.03 -0.92
N HIS A 342 -7.83 5.09 -2.24
CA HIS A 342 -6.68 4.95 -3.17
C HIS A 342 -6.33 6.23 -3.93
N GLY A 343 -6.96 7.37 -3.61
CA GLY A 343 -6.72 8.63 -4.32
C GLY A 343 -7.10 8.60 -5.80
N LEU A 344 -8.15 7.87 -6.14
CA LEU A 344 -8.71 7.72 -7.49
C LEU A 344 -10.16 8.18 -7.51
N ILE A 345 -10.47 9.19 -8.31
CA ILE A 345 -11.84 9.68 -8.48
C ILE A 345 -12.40 9.12 -9.78
N THR A 346 -13.58 8.53 -9.73
CA THR A 346 -14.25 7.96 -10.90
C THR A 346 -15.60 8.62 -11.15
N VAL A 347 -15.81 9.11 -12.38
CA VAL A 347 -17.07 9.68 -12.87
C VAL A 347 -17.62 8.79 -13.97
N ARG A 348 -18.89 8.38 -13.83
CA ARG A 348 -19.58 7.59 -14.84
C ARG A 348 -19.97 8.47 -16.03
N SER A 349 -19.63 8.04 -17.24
CA SER A 349 -20.06 8.68 -18.49
C SER A 349 -21.42 8.14 -18.95
N GLN A 350 -22.23 9.01 -19.54
CA GLN A 350 -23.48 8.67 -20.23
C GLN A 350 -23.27 8.40 -21.73
N GLN A 351 -22.02 8.55 -22.20
CA GLN A 351 -21.65 8.50 -23.60
C GLN A 351 -20.82 7.22 -23.90
N SER A 352 -20.59 6.94 -25.18
CA SER A 352 -19.63 5.91 -25.61
C SER A 352 -18.19 6.25 -25.22
N VAL A 353 -17.27 5.30 -25.32
CA VAL A 353 -15.84 5.56 -25.04
C VAL A 353 -15.30 6.63 -25.98
N GLU A 354 -15.60 6.53 -27.26
CA GLU A 354 -15.15 7.44 -28.30
C GLU A 354 -15.69 8.86 -28.09
N GLU A 355 -17.00 8.99 -27.80
CA GLU A 355 -17.63 10.28 -27.49
C GLU A 355 -17.08 10.89 -26.19
N THR A 356 -16.87 10.08 -25.15
CA THR A 356 -16.29 10.52 -23.87
C THR A 356 -14.87 11.06 -24.07
N VAL A 357 -14.04 10.34 -24.84
CA VAL A 357 -12.67 10.75 -25.15
C VAL A 357 -12.66 12.04 -25.96
N GLN A 358 -13.56 12.19 -26.94
CA GLN A 358 -13.66 13.43 -27.72
C GLN A 358 -14.13 14.60 -26.84
N ALA A 359 -15.19 14.41 -26.04
CA ALA A 359 -15.73 15.43 -25.16
C ALA A 359 -14.70 15.92 -24.12
N LEU A 360 -13.88 15.01 -23.56
CA LEU A 360 -12.76 15.39 -22.69
C LEU A 360 -11.72 16.23 -23.42
N GLN A 361 -11.32 15.84 -24.63
CA GLN A 361 -10.35 16.61 -25.41
C GLN A 361 -10.89 18.01 -25.73
N ASP A 362 -12.15 18.11 -26.12
CA ASP A 362 -12.81 19.39 -26.41
C ASP A 362 -12.85 20.26 -25.14
N ALA A 363 -13.32 19.70 -24.01
CA ALA A 363 -13.38 20.41 -22.73
C ALA A 363 -12.02 20.90 -22.22
N ILE A 364 -10.96 20.10 -22.38
CA ILE A 364 -9.59 20.48 -21.99
C ILE A 364 -9.07 21.61 -22.88
N THR A 365 -9.30 21.53 -24.19
CA THR A 365 -8.73 22.46 -25.17
C THR A 365 -9.44 23.82 -25.26
N VAL A 366 -10.60 23.97 -24.60
CA VAL A 366 -11.22 25.30 -24.35
C VAL A 366 -10.23 26.25 -23.67
N ASN A 367 -9.34 25.73 -22.79
CA ASN A 367 -8.28 26.53 -22.21
C ASN A 367 -7.07 26.59 -23.18
N PRO A 368 -6.72 27.77 -23.74
CA PRO A 368 -5.65 27.88 -24.73
C PRO A 368 -4.24 27.61 -24.15
N ALA A 369 -4.07 27.60 -22.83
CA ALA A 369 -2.83 27.22 -22.16
C ALA A 369 -2.74 25.72 -21.85
N ALA A 370 -3.84 24.96 -21.99
CA ALA A 370 -3.84 23.52 -21.83
C ALA A 370 -3.31 22.81 -23.09
N ARG A 371 -2.61 21.70 -22.89
CA ARG A 371 -2.06 20.85 -23.96
C ARG A 371 -2.37 19.39 -23.67
N ILE A 372 -2.61 18.60 -24.71
CA ILE A 372 -2.81 17.15 -24.65
C ILE A 372 -1.65 16.49 -25.39
N PRO A 373 -0.48 16.28 -24.74
CA PRO A 373 0.68 15.73 -25.42
C PRO A 373 0.55 14.24 -25.76
N LEU A 374 -0.38 13.52 -25.14
CA LEU A 374 -0.57 12.10 -25.39
C LEU A 374 -2.03 11.69 -25.18
N VAL A 375 -2.60 11.06 -26.22
CA VAL A 375 -3.78 10.20 -26.11
C VAL A 375 -3.33 8.79 -26.45
N LEU A 376 -3.48 7.88 -25.50
CA LEU A 376 -2.96 6.53 -25.57
C LEU A 376 -4.10 5.52 -25.49
N ASP A 377 -4.45 4.94 -26.64
CA ASP A 377 -5.37 3.80 -26.70
C ASP A 377 -4.60 2.49 -26.46
N TYR A 378 -4.88 1.83 -25.33
CA TYR A 378 -4.28 0.53 -25.02
C TYR A 378 -4.78 -0.61 -25.93
N GLY A 379 -5.90 -0.38 -26.60
CA GLY A 379 -6.59 -1.27 -27.55
C GLY A 379 -6.05 -1.23 -28.97
N GLU A 380 -5.30 -0.20 -29.33
CA GLU A 380 -4.85 0.04 -30.70
C GLU A 380 -4.02 -1.13 -31.27
N GLY A 381 -4.34 -1.54 -32.50
CA GLY A 381 -3.64 -2.64 -33.21
C GLY A 381 -4.07 -4.06 -32.83
N ASN A 382 -5.21 -4.24 -32.14
CA ASN A 382 -5.80 -5.56 -31.88
C ASN A 382 -6.84 -5.97 -32.95
N ASN A 383 -6.83 -7.25 -33.35
CA ASN A 383 -7.89 -7.83 -34.18
C ASN A 383 -9.21 -7.85 -33.38
N ARG A 384 -10.19 -7.07 -33.83
CA ARG A 384 -11.48 -6.72 -33.19
C ARG A 384 -12.47 -7.88 -32.97
N ARG A 385 -12.03 -9.12 -32.81
CA ARG A 385 -12.95 -10.26 -32.57
C ARG A 385 -13.19 -10.42 -31.06
N HIS A 386 -14.30 -9.85 -30.59
CA HIS A 386 -15.00 -10.18 -29.34
C HIS A 386 -14.30 -9.87 -27.99
N ARG A 387 -13.83 -8.64 -27.76
CA ARG A 387 -13.33 -8.22 -26.43
C ARG A 387 -13.87 -6.86 -25.99
N VAL A 388 -14.09 -6.73 -24.67
CA VAL A 388 -14.27 -5.44 -23.98
C VAL A 388 -13.14 -4.49 -24.41
N PRO A 389 -13.43 -3.23 -24.79
CA PRO A 389 -12.42 -2.25 -25.16
C PRO A 389 -11.34 -2.12 -24.06
N LEU A 390 -10.08 -1.98 -24.46
CA LEU A 390 -9.04 -1.60 -23.51
C LEU A 390 -9.18 -0.09 -23.22
N PRO A 391 -8.69 0.37 -22.06
CA PRO A 391 -8.80 1.79 -21.69
C PRO A 391 -8.12 2.73 -22.68
N VAL A 392 -8.50 4.01 -22.64
CA VAL A 392 -7.84 5.12 -23.33
C VAL A 392 -7.36 6.12 -22.28
N LEU A 393 -6.06 6.40 -22.26
CA LEU A 393 -5.46 7.38 -21.36
C LEU A 393 -5.28 8.72 -22.10
N ILE A 394 -5.74 9.81 -21.50
CA ILE A 394 -5.54 11.17 -21.97
C ILE A 394 -4.60 11.85 -20.97
N VAL A 395 -3.39 12.20 -21.41
CA VAL A 395 -2.42 12.98 -20.63
C VAL A 395 -2.54 14.44 -21.07
N PHE A 396 -2.68 15.34 -20.12
CA PHE A 396 -2.84 16.77 -20.39
C PHE A 396 -2.23 17.63 -19.30
N GLY A 397 -1.90 18.88 -19.63
CA GLY A 397 -1.30 19.80 -18.67
C GLY A 397 -1.48 21.26 -19.07
N ASN A 398 -1.45 22.12 -18.06
CA ASN A 398 -1.36 23.56 -18.20
C ASN A 398 -0.19 24.05 -17.32
N PRO A 399 0.86 24.65 -17.89
CA PRO A 399 2.01 25.12 -17.13
C PRO A 399 1.65 26.12 -16.01
N ASN A 400 0.64 26.99 -16.23
CA ASN A 400 0.17 27.94 -15.21
C ASN A 400 -0.43 27.26 -13.96
N VAL A 401 -0.83 25.99 -14.12
CA VAL A 401 -1.44 25.18 -13.07
C VAL A 401 -0.41 24.29 -12.40
N GLY A 402 0.37 23.55 -13.21
CA GLY A 402 1.30 22.54 -12.72
C GLY A 402 2.61 23.11 -12.17
N THR A 403 3.16 24.14 -12.80
CA THR A 403 4.47 24.70 -12.41
C THR A 403 4.50 25.18 -10.95
N PRO A 404 3.49 25.90 -10.44
CA PRO A 404 3.50 26.32 -9.03
C PRO A 404 3.49 25.17 -8.02
N LEU A 405 2.93 24.01 -8.37
CA LEU A 405 3.01 22.83 -7.51
C LEU A 405 4.44 22.26 -7.49
N MET A 406 5.12 22.26 -8.63
CA MET A 406 6.53 21.83 -8.73
C MET A 406 7.52 22.84 -8.14
N GLN A 407 7.17 24.13 -8.10
CA GLN A 407 7.94 25.14 -7.37
C GLN A 407 7.84 24.94 -5.85
N ALA A 408 6.66 24.54 -5.36
CA ALA A 408 6.47 24.20 -3.95
C ALA A 408 7.21 22.90 -3.59
N ASP A 409 7.20 21.90 -4.47
CA ASP A 409 8.03 20.70 -4.33
C ASP A 409 8.29 20.04 -5.70
N PRO A 410 9.56 19.91 -6.16
CA PRO A 410 9.87 19.40 -7.48
C PRO A 410 9.42 17.95 -7.69
N ARG A 411 9.22 17.17 -6.60
CA ARG A 411 8.75 15.78 -6.64
C ARG A 411 7.35 15.66 -7.23
N MET A 412 6.54 16.73 -7.25
CA MET A 412 5.25 16.74 -7.94
C MET A 412 5.36 16.43 -9.45
N GLY A 413 6.55 16.58 -10.04
CA GLY A 413 6.79 16.29 -11.45
C GLY A 413 6.58 14.82 -11.86
N ILE A 414 6.60 13.87 -10.92
CA ILE A 414 6.25 12.46 -11.22
C ILE A 414 4.75 12.26 -11.43
N ASP A 415 3.92 13.10 -10.82
CA ASP A 415 2.46 12.96 -10.89
C ASP A 415 1.82 13.88 -11.93
N LEU A 416 2.56 14.91 -12.35
CA LEU A 416 2.23 15.78 -13.47
C LEU A 416 2.90 15.29 -14.77
N PRO A 417 2.26 15.42 -15.95
CA PRO A 417 0.98 16.07 -16.19
C PRO A 417 -0.26 15.31 -15.66
N LEU A 418 -1.39 15.99 -15.64
CA LEU A 418 -2.69 15.45 -15.23
C LEU A 418 -3.18 14.41 -16.26
N LYS A 419 -4.06 13.51 -15.81
CA LYS A 419 -4.48 12.34 -16.58
C LYS A 419 -5.96 12.03 -16.37
N PHE A 420 -6.64 11.67 -17.46
CA PHE A 420 -7.92 10.98 -17.44
C PHE A 420 -7.77 9.60 -18.07
N LEU A 421 -8.31 8.58 -17.43
CA LEU A 421 -8.44 7.25 -17.99
C LEU A 421 -9.91 6.98 -18.31
N VAL A 422 -10.22 6.79 -19.59
CA VAL A 422 -11.55 6.36 -20.04
C VAL A 422 -11.53 4.85 -20.18
N TRP A 423 -12.44 4.15 -19.49
CA TRP A 423 -12.49 2.69 -19.50
C TRP A 423 -13.92 2.16 -19.38
N THR A 424 -14.13 0.95 -19.89
CA THR A 424 -15.40 0.25 -19.79
C THR A 424 -15.33 -0.83 -18.72
N ASP A 425 -16.30 -0.85 -17.81
CA ASP A 425 -16.41 -1.88 -16.79
C ASP A 425 -16.99 -3.20 -17.34
N PHE A 426 -17.12 -4.20 -16.46
CA PHE A 426 -17.66 -5.51 -16.82
C PHE A 426 -19.14 -5.50 -17.21
N GLN A 427 -19.88 -4.44 -16.87
CA GLN A 427 -21.29 -4.24 -17.24
C GLN A 427 -21.45 -3.43 -18.54
N GLY A 428 -20.34 -3.06 -19.18
CA GLY A 428 -20.36 -2.23 -20.39
C GLY A 428 -20.52 -0.74 -20.11
N ARG A 429 -20.43 -0.28 -18.85
CA ARG A 429 -20.57 1.14 -18.50
C ARG A 429 -19.23 1.85 -18.70
N VAL A 430 -19.29 3.06 -19.26
CA VAL A 430 -18.11 3.90 -19.51
C VAL A 430 -17.83 4.76 -18.28
N ASN A 431 -16.57 4.79 -17.87
CA ASN A 431 -16.09 5.51 -16.69
C ASN A 431 -14.87 6.35 -17.05
N ILE A 432 -14.74 7.49 -16.39
CA ILE A 432 -13.59 8.39 -16.42
C ILE A 432 -12.95 8.33 -15.03
N THR A 433 -11.72 7.86 -14.93
CA THR A 433 -10.96 7.85 -13.67
C THR A 433 -9.77 8.80 -13.75
N TYR A 434 -9.50 9.53 -12.68
CA TYR A 434 -8.34 10.42 -12.54
C TYR A 434 -7.83 10.44 -11.11
N ASN A 435 -6.63 11.01 -10.90
CA ASN A 435 -6.02 11.09 -9.58
C ASN A 435 -6.68 12.18 -8.73
N ASP A 436 -6.98 11.89 -7.47
CA ASP A 436 -7.24 12.94 -6.47
C ASP A 436 -5.93 13.68 -6.20
N LEU A 437 -5.89 14.96 -6.57
CA LEU A 437 -4.70 15.78 -6.40
C LEU A 437 -4.33 15.98 -4.92
N ARG A 438 -5.30 15.95 -4.00
CA ARG A 438 -5.04 16.07 -2.55
C ARG A 438 -4.32 14.83 -2.03
N PHE A 439 -4.70 13.65 -2.54
CA PHE A 439 -3.98 12.41 -2.25
C PHE A 439 -2.52 12.52 -2.72
N LEU A 440 -2.30 12.96 -3.97
CA LEU A 440 -0.95 13.12 -4.52
C LEU A 440 -0.11 14.13 -3.75
N ALA A 441 -0.70 15.25 -3.35
CA ALA A 441 -0.05 16.25 -2.49
C ALA A 441 0.30 15.68 -1.11
N GLY A 442 -0.61 14.92 -0.51
CA GLY A 442 -0.39 14.22 0.76
C GLY A 442 0.77 13.23 0.69
N ARG A 443 0.96 12.53 -0.45
CA ARG A 443 2.08 11.59 -0.63
C ARG A 443 3.41 12.27 -0.36
N ILE A 444 3.64 13.49 -0.82
CA ILE A 444 4.92 14.19 -0.63
C ILE A 444 4.93 15.15 0.56
N ASN A 445 3.87 15.18 1.38
CA ASN A 445 3.65 16.17 2.43
C ASN A 445 3.69 17.62 1.89
N LEU A 446 3.09 17.85 0.73
CA LEU A 446 3.02 19.19 0.12
C LEU A 446 2.13 20.10 0.97
N SER A 447 2.67 21.24 1.37
CA SER A 447 1.97 22.22 2.22
C SER A 447 2.03 23.62 1.62
N GLY A 448 1.10 24.51 2.01
CA GLY A 448 1.13 25.92 1.63
C GLY A 448 0.55 26.21 0.23
N VAL A 449 -0.13 25.24 -0.36
CA VAL A 449 -0.78 25.35 -1.69
C VAL A 449 -2.23 24.82 -1.68
N ASP A 450 -2.86 24.73 -0.51
CA ASP A 450 -4.17 24.08 -0.33
C ASP A 450 -5.27 24.69 -1.21
N ASP A 451 -5.37 26.02 -1.27
CA ASP A 451 -6.33 26.72 -2.13
C ASP A 451 -6.14 26.37 -3.61
N ARG A 452 -4.89 26.24 -4.04
CA ARG A 452 -4.54 25.84 -5.40
C ARG A 452 -4.92 24.38 -5.64
N LEU A 453 -4.63 23.47 -4.70
CA LEU A 453 -5.02 22.06 -4.81
C LEU A 453 -6.54 21.91 -4.93
N ASN A 454 -7.30 22.66 -4.13
CA ASN A 454 -8.77 22.68 -4.16
C ASN A 454 -9.30 23.23 -5.49
N ALA A 455 -8.73 24.32 -6.00
CA ALA A 455 -9.12 24.87 -7.30
C ALA A 455 -8.89 23.89 -8.46
N ILE A 456 -7.75 23.18 -8.45
CA ILE A 456 -7.43 22.19 -9.48
C ILE A 456 -8.34 20.96 -9.35
N ALA A 457 -8.59 20.48 -8.13
CA ALA A 457 -9.51 19.37 -7.89
C ALA A 457 -10.92 19.68 -8.41
N GLY A 458 -11.42 20.90 -8.16
CA GLY A 458 -12.69 21.38 -8.70
C GLY A 458 -12.70 21.43 -10.23
N ALA A 459 -11.64 21.97 -10.85
CA ALA A 459 -11.51 22.03 -12.30
C ALA A 459 -11.46 20.63 -12.94
N LEU A 460 -10.74 19.67 -12.34
CA LEU A 460 -10.68 18.28 -12.79
C LEU A 460 -12.05 17.61 -12.74
N ASN A 461 -12.79 17.78 -11.65
CA ASN A 461 -14.15 17.25 -11.54
C ASN A 461 -15.10 17.87 -12.59
N ASN A 462 -14.98 19.17 -12.86
CA ASN A 462 -15.77 19.85 -13.89
C ASN A 462 -15.45 19.33 -15.30
N LEU A 463 -14.16 19.16 -15.63
CA LEU A 463 -13.73 18.57 -16.89
C LEU A 463 -14.22 17.13 -17.04
N ALA A 464 -14.12 16.32 -15.99
CA ALA A 464 -14.60 14.94 -15.99
C ALA A 464 -16.12 14.87 -16.21
N ARG A 465 -16.90 15.74 -15.56
CA ARG A 465 -18.36 15.81 -15.73
C ARG A 465 -18.77 16.28 -17.12
N ALA A 466 -18.10 17.29 -17.66
CA ALA A 466 -18.30 17.74 -19.04
C ALA A 466 -18.00 16.62 -20.03
N GLY A 467 -16.86 15.93 -19.87
CA GLY A 467 -16.51 14.78 -20.69
C GLY A 467 -17.41 13.55 -20.52
N ALA A 468 -18.13 13.47 -19.40
CA ALA A 468 -19.10 12.40 -19.11
C ALA A 468 -20.50 12.67 -19.72
N GLY A 469 -20.70 13.81 -20.39
CA GLY A 469 -22.01 14.24 -20.87
C GLY A 469 -22.97 14.60 -19.74
N GLN A 470 -22.46 15.07 -18.60
CA GLN A 470 -23.25 15.54 -17.47
C GLN A 470 -23.25 17.07 -17.49
N ASP A 471 -24.25 17.67 -18.14
CA ASP A 471 -24.39 19.12 -18.18
C ASP A 471 -24.54 19.71 -16.77
N GLN A 472 -23.86 20.83 -16.52
CA GLN A 472 -24.09 21.64 -15.32
C GLN A 472 -25.38 22.42 -15.54
N ASN A 473 -26.48 21.92 -14.96
CA ASN A 473 -27.66 22.75 -14.71
C ASN A 473 -27.37 23.78 -13.63
#